data_AF-A0A954GLY4-F1
#
_entry.id   AF-A0A954GLY4-F1
#
_cell.length_a   1.000
_cell.length_b   1.000
_cell.length_c   1.000
_cell.angle_alpha   90.00
_cell.angle_beta   90.00
_cell.angle_gamma   90.00
#
_symmetry.space_group_name_H-M   'P 1'
#
loop_
_entity.id
_entity.type
_entity.pdbx_description
1 polymer ?
#
loop_
_entity_poly.entity_id
_entity_poly.type
_entity_poly.pdbx_seq_one_letter_code
_entity_poly.pdbx_strand_id
1 'polypeptide(L)'
;MPPAAITPAVPVARQSTLREVSFVALGADDQTIAQLIARHSQSSSSQIEAQPMEFEAWVEAQGFDPNTLTDQQSQSLRAMWSQSSTQADNESNDNATSPASNGTNMDVAQVSASAATATATAQLPQNLANELRAQWVAEHRRITKITEICAGEFPEIQAQAVEQGWDATQTELAVLRASRPKAPPIHASRGVASARVLEAAVWLSAKISEQECLRKFGEQTLDAADPIRAIKLRELVAECARLEGHDVPRVFGEGRATIDAGFATVSLPGILESVMNRTMLAAYEATPIAALQLCAIGSVSDFKEVTRYRLLGTGGFEKVSPSGELKAGALSEQAFKNRAETFGQYLMLTRNDIINDDLEAFLELPKQMGRSGAESIDDLFFTLFLSNPGNFFSGGNNNYLAGASTAFGPDSLTVAKTQFRKQKAGPGGKAKNQKPINVRPKYLVVPVELETEAELLMGSAQLMIDASGTATKIPVDNPHRNKYEVVSMPHLSDTVYSGASAKAWYLFADPALVPAFEIVFLNGRRTPIIERVDAAPNSL
;
A
#
# COMPACT_ATOMS: atom_id res chain seq x y z
N MET A 1 -27.91 -20.65 -63.71
CA MET A 1 -28.66 -19.82 -62.74
C MET A 1 -27.77 -18.67 -62.30
N PRO A 2 -28.32 -17.49 -61.99
CA PRO A 2 -27.54 -16.26 -61.75
C PRO A 2 -26.87 -16.25 -60.37
N PRO A 3 -25.81 -15.45 -60.17
CA PRO A 3 -25.25 -15.20 -58.85
C PRO A 3 -26.22 -14.37 -57.99
N ALA A 4 -26.39 -14.75 -56.73
CA ALA A 4 -27.23 -14.01 -55.79
C ALA A 4 -26.55 -12.70 -55.37
N ALA A 5 -27.17 -11.56 -55.67
CA ALA A 5 -26.72 -10.26 -55.18
C ALA A 5 -27.09 -10.10 -53.70
N ILE A 6 -26.08 -10.03 -52.83
CA ILE A 6 -26.27 -9.65 -51.43
C ILE A 6 -26.03 -8.14 -51.33
N THR A 7 -27.12 -7.37 -51.34
CA THR A 7 -27.07 -5.93 -51.05
C THR A 7 -26.97 -5.72 -49.53
N PRO A 8 -25.92 -5.08 -49.00
CA PRO A 8 -25.88 -4.76 -47.57
C PRO A 8 -26.92 -3.69 -47.25
N ALA A 9 -27.80 -3.97 -46.29
CA ALA A 9 -28.77 -2.98 -45.81
C ALA A 9 -28.04 -1.88 -45.04
N VAL A 10 -28.12 -0.63 -45.52
CA VAL A 10 -27.57 0.53 -44.82
C VAL A 10 -28.58 1.01 -43.76
N PRO A 11 -28.26 0.95 -42.46
CA PRO A 11 -29.15 1.43 -41.41
C PRO A 11 -29.16 2.97 -41.40
N VAL A 12 -30.21 3.58 -41.93
CA VAL A 12 -30.45 5.02 -41.83
C VAL A 12 -31.20 5.32 -40.54
N ALA A 13 -30.50 5.83 -39.54
CA ALA A 13 -31.10 6.30 -38.29
C ALA A 13 -32.01 7.51 -38.58
N ARG A 14 -33.33 7.35 -38.43
CA ARG A 14 -34.32 8.42 -38.71
C ARG A 14 -34.56 9.36 -37.52
N GLN A 15 -34.13 8.98 -36.33
CA GLN A 15 -34.23 9.77 -35.11
C GLN A 15 -33.16 9.30 -34.12
N SER A 16 -32.40 10.22 -33.54
CA SER A 16 -31.47 9.96 -32.43
C SER A 16 -31.98 10.66 -31.17
N THR A 17 -31.89 9.98 -30.03
CA THR A 17 -32.13 10.57 -28.71
C THR A 17 -30.85 10.47 -27.91
N LEU A 18 -30.30 11.62 -27.56
CA LEU A 18 -29.02 11.73 -26.88
C LEU A 18 -29.28 11.52 -25.37
N ARG A 19 -28.87 10.37 -24.84
CA ARG A 19 -29.15 9.98 -23.44
C ARG A 19 -28.17 10.56 -22.43
N GLU A 20 -26.91 10.70 -22.82
CA GLU A 20 -25.82 11.17 -21.96
C GLU A 20 -24.74 11.86 -22.79
N VAL A 21 -24.10 12.90 -22.22
CA VAL A 21 -22.82 13.44 -22.69
C VAL A 21 -21.83 13.34 -21.53
N SER A 22 -20.99 12.31 -21.56
CA SER A 22 -19.87 12.15 -20.62
C SER A 22 -18.62 12.77 -21.24
N PHE A 23 -17.96 13.68 -20.53
CA PHE A 23 -16.66 14.23 -20.93
C PHE A 23 -15.66 14.06 -19.78
N VAL A 24 -14.42 13.69 -20.12
CA VAL A 24 -13.32 13.63 -19.15
C VAL A 24 -12.58 14.95 -19.21
N ALA A 25 -12.68 15.73 -18.13
CA ALA A 25 -11.85 16.92 -17.95
C ALA A 25 -10.43 16.49 -17.54
N LEU A 26 -9.61 16.11 -18.53
CA LEU A 26 -8.18 15.90 -18.33
C LEU A 26 -7.49 17.26 -18.31
N GLY A 27 -7.70 17.99 -17.20
CA GLY A 27 -7.08 19.27 -16.93
C GLY A 27 -5.55 19.14 -16.84
N ALA A 28 -4.84 20.18 -17.25
CA ALA A 28 -3.39 20.26 -17.06
C ALA A 28 -3.00 20.61 -15.61
N ASP A 29 -3.99 20.95 -14.77
CA ASP A 29 -3.85 21.34 -13.37
C ASP A 29 -5.11 20.99 -12.55
N ASP A 30 -4.95 21.04 -11.22
CA ASP A 30 -5.98 20.74 -10.22
C ASP A 30 -7.03 21.88 -10.05
N GLN A 31 -7.01 22.90 -10.92
CA GLN A 31 -7.89 24.08 -10.87
C GLN A 31 -8.93 24.09 -12.01
N THR A 32 -8.87 23.14 -12.94
CA THR A 32 -9.74 23.10 -14.12
C THR A 32 -11.18 22.67 -13.76
N ILE A 33 -12.14 23.59 -13.90
CA ILE A 33 -13.58 23.35 -13.66
C ILE A 33 -14.36 23.46 -14.97
N ALA A 34 -15.28 22.52 -15.23
CA ALA A 34 -16.22 22.55 -16.34
C ALA A 34 -17.66 22.75 -15.84
N GLN A 35 -18.42 23.64 -16.47
CA GLN A 35 -19.80 23.96 -16.07
C GLN A 35 -20.80 23.60 -17.17
N LEU A 36 -21.76 22.72 -16.86
CA LEU A 36 -22.79 22.26 -17.79
C LEU A 36 -24.02 23.20 -17.74
N ILE A 37 -24.24 23.99 -18.79
CA ILE A 37 -25.26 25.06 -18.81
C ILE A 37 -26.65 24.59 -19.27
N ALA A 38 -26.79 23.38 -19.81
CA ALA A 38 -28.06 22.83 -20.27
C ALA A 38 -28.55 21.66 -19.39
N ARG A 39 -29.69 21.85 -18.72
CA ARG A 39 -30.48 20.77 -18.10
C ARG A 39 -31.90 20.78 -18.68
N HIS A 40 -32.31 19.66 -19.27
CA HIS A 40 -33.69 19.45 -19.71
C HIS A 40 -34.53 19.02 -18.49
N SER A 41 -35.55 19.80 -18.12
CA SER A 41 -36.34 19.53 -16.93
C SER A 41 -37.34 18.38 -17.15
N GLN A 42 -37.20 17.30 -16.39
CA GLN A 42 -38.34 16.43 -16.07
C GLN A 42 -38.73 16.61 -14.60
N SER A 43 -40.02 16.70 -14.38
CA SER A 43 -40.68 17.11 -13.13
C SER A 43 -40.71 16.00 -12.08
N SER A 44 -40.32 16.32 -10.83
CA SER A 44 -41.12 16.03 -9.62
C SER A 44 -40.39 16.44 -8.33
N SER A 45 -41.12 16.53 -7.22
CA SER A 45 -40.73 17.02 -5.89
C SER A 45 -40.41 18.53 -5.81
N SER A 46 -41.37 19.27 -5.27
CA SER A 46 -41.31 20.71 -5.00
C SER A 46 -40.45 21.02 -3.77
N GLN A 47 -39.34 21.74 -3.95
CA GLN A 47 -38.77 22.55 -2.87
C GLN A 47 -39.68 23.76 -2.64
N ILE A 48 -40.08 23.97 -1.38
CA ILE A 48 -40.84 25.15 -0.97
C ILE A 48 -39.82 26.24 -0.62
N GLU A 49 -39.60 27.16 -1.55
CA GLU A 49 -39.03 28.47 -1.23
C GLU A 49 -40.16 29.40 -0.81
N ALA A 50 -40.15 29.83 0.46
CA ALA A 50 -41.17 30.72 1.00
C ALA A 50 -40.96 32.15 0.47
N GLN A 51 -41.73 32.54 -0.54
CA GLN A 51 -41.93 33.95 -0.89
C GLN A 51 -42.78 34.60 0.23
N PRO A 52 -42.43 35.81 0.72
CA PRO A 52 -43.25 36.51 1.71
C PRO A 52 -44.62 36.85 1.12
N MET A 53 -45.71 36.51 1.83
CA MET A 53 -47.06 36.81 1.37
C MET A 53 -47.36 38.31 1.45
N GLU A 54 -47.71 38.90 0.31
CA GLU A 54 -48.32 40.23 0.22
C GLU A 54 -49.57 40.34 1.12
N PHE A 55 -49.79 41.50 1.72
CA PHE A 55 -50.87 41.72 2.69
C PHE A 55 -52.26 41.35 2.15
N GLU A 56 -52.53 41.62 0.87
CA GLU A 56 -53.83 41.35 0.23
C GLU A 56 -54.12 39.83 0.15
N ALA A 57 -53.11 39.02 -0.17
CA ALA A 57 -53.23 37.56 -0.19
C ALA A 57 -53.46 36.97 1.22
N TRP A 58 -52.89 37.58 2.26
CA TRP A 58 -53.16 37.18 3.65
C TRP A 58 -54.59 37.51 4.07
N VAL A 59 -55.13 38.67 3.68
CA VAL A 59 -56.52 39.07 3.97
C VAL A 59 -57.52 38.11 3.31
N GLU A 60 -57.28 37.72 2.04
CA GLU A 60 -58.08 36.71 1.36
C GLU A 60 -57.95 35.33 2.03
N ALA A 61 -56.75 34.93 2.45
CA ALA A 61 -56.53 33.67 3.17
C ALA A 61 -57.20 33.62 4.56
N GLN A 62 -57.40 34.76 5.22
CA GLN A 62 -58.22 34.88 6.43
C GLN A 62 -59.74 34.95 6.16
N GLY A 63 -60.16 34.88 4.89
CA GLY A 63 -61.57 34.80 4.49
C GLY A 63 -62.28 36.15 4.35
N PHE A 64 -61.55 37.25 4.21
CA PHE A 64 -62.10 38.59 3.98
C PHE A 64 -61.88 39.06 2.53
N ASP A 65 -62.90 39.63 1.88
CA ASP A 65 -62.74 40.25 0.55
C ASP A 65 -62.17 41.68 0.72
N PRO A 66 -60.95 41.96 0.21
CA PRO A 66 -60.29 43.24 0.40
C PRO A 66 -61.07 44.43 -0.16
N ASN A 67 -61.98 44.21 -1.12
CA ASN A 67 -62.78 45.27 -1.75
C ASN A 67 -64.00 45.70 -0.92
N THR A 68 -64.28 45.01 0.20
CA THR A 68 -65.48 45.23 1.03
C THR A 68 -65.19 45.77 2.44
N LEU A 69 -63.91 45.94 2.78
CA LEU A 69 -63.46 46.36 4.12
C LEU A 69 -63.58 47.87 4.32
N THR A 70 -63.99 48.29 5.53
CA THR A 70 -63.89 49.69 5.95
C THR A 70 -62.49 50.05 6.43
N ASP A 71 -62.12 51.33 6.38
CA ASP A 71 -60.77 51.83 6.75
C ASP A 71 -60.33 51.44 8.17
N GLN A 72 -61.26 51.33 9.13
CA GLN A 72 -60.94 50.88 10.48
C GLN A 72 -60.67 49.37 10.54
N GLN A 73 -61.40 48.56 9.77
CA GLN A 73 -61.19 47.11 9.71
C GLN A 73 -59.86 46.78 9.03
N SER A 74 -59.53 47.47 7.92
CA SER A 74 -58.26 47.28 7.23
C SER A 74 -57.06 47.68 8.10
N GLN A 75 -57.17 48.71 8.94
CA GLN A 75 -56.15 49.05 9.94
C GLN A 75 -55.98 47.96 11.01
N SER A 76 -57.06 47.39 11.54
CA SER A 76 -56.96 46.27 12.50
C SER A 76 -56.34 45.00 11.88
N LEU A 77 -56.65 44.70 10.61
CA LEU A 77 -56.07 43.58 9.88
C LEU A 77 -54.59 43.81 9.55
N ARG A 78 -54.18 45.05 9.20
CA ARG A 78 -52.75 45.39 9.06
C ARG A 78 -51.98 45.24 10.37
N ALA A 79 -52.57 45.60 11.50
CA ALA A 79 -51.96 45.39 12.82
C ALA A 79 -51.78 43.89 13.13
N MET A 80 -52.81 43.05 12.92
CA MET A 80 -52.70 41.59 13.06
C MET A 80 -51.68 40.97 12.11
N TRP A 81 -51.66 41.39 10.83
CA TRP A 81 -50.67 40.92 9.86
C TRP A 81 -49.25 41.26 10.29
N SER A 82 -49.00 42.50 10.76
CA SER A 82 -47.68 42.91 11.27
C SER A 82 -47.23 42.08 12.48
N GLN A 83 -48.15 41.71 13.39
CA GLN A 83 -47.84 40.82 14.50
C GLN A 83 -47.50 39.40 14.01
N SER A 84 -48.28 38.85 13.07
CA SER A 84 -48.03 37.51 12.51
C SER A 84 -46.73 37.40 11.71
N SER A 85 -46.32 38.46 11.00
CA SER A 85 -45.05 38.51 10.26
C SER A 85 -43.84 38.75 11.16
N THR A 86 -44.02 39.45 12.30
CA THR A 86 -42.96 39.58 13.32
C THR A 86 -42.71 38.26 14.07
N GLN A 87 -43.62 37.28 13.97
CA GLN A 87 -43.53 36.00 14.68
C GLN A 87 -42.86 34.86 13.87
N ALA A 88 -42.50 35.11 12.60
CA ALA A 88 -41.83 34.13 11.74
C ALA A 88 -40.29 34.15 11.84
N ASP A 89 -39.70 35.23 12.36
CA ASP A 89 -38.25 35.45 12.40
C ASP A 89 -37.63 35.36 13.82
N ASN A 90 -38.33 34.76 14.81
CA ASN A 90 -37.84 34.80 16.20
C ASN A 90 -38.16 33.57 17.07
N GLU A 91 -37.56 32.42 16.74
CA GLU A 91 -37.37 31.30 17.68
C GLU A 91 -36.03 31.40 18.43
N SER A 92 -35.92 32.29 19.43
CA SER A 92 -35.31 31.99 20.76
C SER A 92 -35.38 33.20 21.71
N ASN A 93 -36.53 33.33 22.37
CA ASN A 93 -36.77 34.10 23.60
C ASN A 93 -35.95 33.51 24.80
N ASP A 94 -35.83 34.02 26.04
CA ASP A 94 -36.46 35.06 26.90
C ASP A 94 -35.34 35.56 27.89
N ASN A 95 -35.43 36.58 28.77
CA ASN A 95 -36.16 37.87 28.83
C ASN A 95 -35.94 38.55 30.21
N ALA A 96 -35.34 39.75 30.24
CA ALA A 96 -35.32 40.66 31.40
C ALA A 96 -35.13 42.10 30.88
N THR A 97 -35.71 43.19 31.42
CA THR A 97 -36.29 43.45 32.75
C THR A 97 -37.33 44.57 32.63
N SER A 98 -38.35 44.61 33.50
CA SER A 98 -39.14 45.86 33.73
C SER A 98 -38.76 46.53 35.06
N PRO A 99 -38.72 47.87 35.14
CA PRO A 99 -38.12 48.59 36.26
C PRO A 99 -39.06 48.70 37.47
N ALA A 100 -38.48 48.93 38.66
CA ALA A 100 -39.23 49.10 39.89
C ALA A 100 -38.90 50.40 40.65
N SER A 101 -39.95 51.02 41.16
CA SER A 101 -40.02 51.91 42.33
C SER A 101 -39.33 53.29 42.31
N ASN A 102 -40.15 54.32 42.56
CA ASN A 102 -39.76 55.48 43.35
C ASN A 102 -40.69 55.52 44.57
N GLY A 103 -40.16 55.74 45.77
CA GLY A 103 -40.84 55.36 47.02
C GLY A 103 -41.73 56.44 47.65
N THR A 104 -42.38 56.09 48.78
CA THR A 104 -42.79 57.03 49.84
C THR A 104 -42.86 56.28 51.18
N ASN A 105 -42.53 57.00 52.26
CA ASN A 105 -42.38 56.51 53.63
C ASN A 105 -43.71 56.45 54.43
N MET A 106 -43.55 55.97 55.67
CA MET A 106 -44.40 56.16 56.86
C MET A 106 -45.54 55.15 57.03
N ASP A 107 -45.91 54.66 58.22
CA ASP A 107 -45.34 54.58 59.59
C ASP A 107 -46.49 53.94 60.43
N VAL A 108 -46.23 53.71 61.72
CA VAL A 108 -47.15 53.54 62.87
C VAL A 108 -47.16 52.13 63.44
N ALA A 109 -46.55 52.03 64.62
CA ALA A 109 -46.78 50.97 65.59
C ALA A 109 -47.73 51.46 66.69
N GLN A 110 -48.47 50.51 67.31
CA GLN A 110 -49.12 50.64 68.64
C GLN A 110 -50.35 51.60 68.71
N VAL A 111 -51.38 51.44 69.59
CA VAL A 111 -51.65 50.56 70.75
C VAL A 111 -53.17 50.25 70.88
N SER A 112 -53.51 49.16 71.58
CA SER A 112 -54.68 48.97 72.49
C SER A 112 -56.12 48.75 71.98
N ALA A 113 -56.67 47.66 72.51
CA ALA A 113 -58.02 47.10 72.40
C ALA A 113 -59.15 47.85 73.15
N SER A 114 -60.39 47.54 72.76
CA SER A 114 -61.39 46.96 73.70
C SER A 114 -62.45 46.16 72.92
N ALA A 115 -63.26 45.31 73.58
CA ALA A 115 -64.11 44.30 72.93
C ALA A 115 -65.54 44.24 73.50
N ALA A 116 -66.50 43.82 72.64
CA ALA A 116 -67.74 43.05 72.92
C ALA A 116 -68.48 42.89 71.56
N THR A 117 -69.13 41.79 71.15
CA THR A 117 -69.83 40.71 71.88
C THR A 117 -69.91 39.44 71.00
N ALA A 118 -70.27 38.29 71.60
CA ALA A 118 -70.87 37.06 70.99
C ALA A 118 -69.99 35.78 70.85
N THR A 119 -69.90 35.06 71.99
CA THR A 119 -70.33 33.65 72.16
C THR A 119 -69.75 32.49 71.28
N ALA A 120 -68.88 31.67 71.92
CA ALA A 120 -68.77 30.19 71.89
C ALA A 120 -68.68 29.41 70.55
N THR A 121 -67.90 28.32 70.38
CA THR A 121 -66.83 27.65 71.16
C THR A 121 -66.19 26.57 70.26
N ALA A 122 -64.86 26.52 70.14
CA ALA A 122 -64.06 25.30 69.90
C ALA A 122 -62.56 25.63 69.94
N GLN A 123 -61.81 25.06 70.89
CA GLN A 123 -60.37 25.27 70.99
C GLN A 123 -59.61 24.31 70.08
N LEU A 124 -58.93 24.83 69.05
CA LEU A 124 -57.80 24.12 68.44
C LEU A 124 -56.59 24.21 69.39
N PRO A 125 -55.85 23.11 69.62
CA PRO A 125 -54.80 23.10 70.64
C PRO A 125 -53.64 24.02 70.23
N GLN A 126 -53.15 24.84 71.16
CA GLN A 126 -51.99 25.72 70.94
C GLN A 126 -50.73 24.96 70.46
N ASN A 127 -50.65 23.67 70.77
CA ASN A 127 -49.61 22.76 70.28
C ASN A 127 -49.56 22.72 68.74
N LEU A 128 -50.71 22.63 68.06
CA LEU A 128 -50.78 22.56 66.59
C LEU A 128 -50.28 23.87 65.94
N ALA A 129 -50.61 25.03 66.52
CA ALA A 129 -50.12 26.32 66.04
C ALA A 129 -48.60 26.47 66.21
N ASN A 130 -48.05 25.95 67.32
CA ASN A 130 -46.61 25.93 67.58
C ASN A 130 -45.87 24.92 66.67
N GLU A 131 -46.45 23.75 66.43
CA GLU A 131 -45.93 22.73 65.50
C GLU A 131 -45.91 23.23 64.06
N LEU A 132 -46.99 23.84 63.58
CA LEU A 132 -47.03 24.49 62.27
C LEU A 132 -45.95 25.56 62.15
N ARG A 133 -45.79 26.43 63.16
CA ARG A 133 -44.74 27.46 63.15
C ARG A 133 -43.33 26.87 63.17
N ALA A 134 -43.11 25.74 63.84
CA ALA A 134 -41.85 25.02 63.82
C ALA A 134 -41.56 24.40 62.43
N GLN A 135 -42.58 23.85 61.76
CA GLN A 135 -42.49 23.34 60.38
C GLN A 135 -42.16 24.45 59.38
N TRP A 136 -42.84 25.60 59.46
CA TRP A 136 -42.52 26.79 58.63
C TRP A 136 -41.08 27.29 58.82
N VAL A 137 -40.57 27.32 60.05
CA VAL A 137 -39.17 27.70 60.33
C VAL A 137 -38.18 26.65 59.81
N ALA A 138 -38.52 25.37 59.88
CA ALA A 138 -37.69 24.30 59.31
C ALA A 138 -37.62 24.40 57.77
N GLU A 139 -38.75 24.62 57.10
CA GLU A 139 -38.79 24.74 55.63
C GLU A 139 -38.11 26.03 55.15
N HIS A 140 -38.28 27.15 55.83
CA HIS A 140 -37.51 28.36 55.50
C HIS A 140 -36.00 28.14 55.63
N ARG A 141 -35.51 27.48 56.69
CA ARG A 141 -34.08 27.16 56.83
C ARG A 141 -33.56 26.24 55.73
N ARG A 142 -34.40 25.31 55.24
CA ARG A 142 -34.09 24.45 54.10
C ARG A 142 -33.96 25.27 52.82
N ILE A 143 -34.97 26.10 52.51
CA ILE A 143 -34.96 26.96 51.32
C ILE A 143 -33.74 27.89 51.33
N THR A 144 -33.40 28.50 52.48
CA THR A 144 -32.18 29.32 52.61
C THR A 144 -30.92 28.52 52.26
N LYS A 145 -30.76 27.29 52.78
CA LYS A 145 -29.61 26.44 52.42
C LYS A 145 -29.56 26.08 50.94
N ILE A 146 -30.70 25.81 50.30
CA ILE A 146 -30.77 25.57 48.85
C ILE A 146 -30.34 26.82 48.09
N THR A 147 -30.78 28.01 48.52
CA THR A 147 -30.36 29.28 47.90
C THR A 147 -28.86 29.57 48.09
N GLU A 148 -28.27 29.20 49.23
CA GLU A 148 -26.83 29.29 49.49
C GLU A 148 -26.02 28.34 48.60
N ILE A 149 -26.49 27.10 48.40
CA ILE A 149 -25.83 26.08 47.55
C ILE A 149 -25.90 26.44 46.06
N CYS A 150 -27.02 26.98 45.59
CA CYS A 150 -27.18 27.36 44.18
C CYS A 150 -26.53 28.72 43.84
N ALA A 151 -26.24 29.56 44.85
CA ALA A 151 -25.47 30.82 44.78
C ALA A 151 -25.88 31.82 43.68
N GLY A 152 -27.07 31.69 43.09
CA GLY A 152 -27.54 32.48 41.95
C GLY A 152 -27.08 31.99 40.56
N GLU A 153 -26.17 31.01 40.47
CA GLU A 153 -25.64 30.51 39.19
C GLU A 153 -26.55 29.46 38.52
N PHE A 154 -27.39 28.77 39.28
CA PHE A 154 -28.24 27.66 38.80
C PHE A 154 -29.73 27.85 39.17
N PRO A 155 -30.44 28.84 38.59
CA PRO A 155 -31.80 29.20 38.97
C PRO A 155 -32.83 28.07 38.72
N GLU A 156 -32.67 27.30 37.64
CA GLU A 156 -33.56 26.17 37.33
C GLU A 156 -33.44 25.03 38.36
N ILE A 157 -32.21 24.70 38.75
CA ILE A 157 -31.94 23.67 39.77
C ILE A 157 -32.47 24.12 41.13
N GLN A 158 -32.32 25.42 41.46
CA GLN A 158 -32.88 26.01 42.67
C GLN A 158 -34.41 25.92 42.70
N ALA A 159 -35.09 26.27 41.60
CA ALA A 159 -36.55 26.18 41.50
C ALA A 159 -37.04 24.73 41.66
N GLN A 160 -36.43 23.79 40.92
CA GLN A 160 -36.76 22.37 40.98
C GLN A 160 -36.55 21.78 42.38
N ALA A 161 -35.48 22.17 43.06
CA ALA A 161 -35.16 21.71 44.40
C ALA A 161 -36.15 22.19 45.48
N VAL A 162 -36.70 23.40 45.33
CA VAL A 162 -37.73 23.94 46.22
C VAL A 162 -39.09 23.31 45.92
N GLU A 163 -39.46 23.16 44.65
CA GLU A 163 -40.74 22.54 44.25
C GLU A 163 -40.83 21.07 44.62
N GLN A 164 -39.79 20.28 44.32
CA GLN A 164 -39.76 18.84 44.59
C GLN A 164 -39.34 18.50 46.03
N GLY A 165 -38.98 19.51 46.83
CA GLY A 165 -38.49 19.30 48.19
C GLY A 165 -37.26 18.40 48.24
N TRP A 166 -36.16 18.83 47.65
CA TRP A 166 -34.87 18.13 47.74
C TRP A 166 -34.12 18.45 49.05
N ASP A 167 -33.21 17.58 49.46
CA ASP A 167 -32.30 17.86 50.57
C ASP A 167 -31.05 18.63 50.12
N ALA A 168 -30.26 19.11 51.09
CA ALA A 168 -29.04 19.88 50.84
C ALA A 168 -27.97 19.08 50.06
N THR A 169 -27.93 17.75 50.22
CA THR A 169 -26.95 16.90 49.55
C THR A 169 -27.33 16.58 48.10
N GLN A 170 -28.62 16.43 47.80
CA GLN A 170 -29.11 16.25 46.43
C GLN A 170 -28.95 17.52 45.60
N THR A 171 -29.16 18.69 46.20
CA THR A 171 -28.96 19.99 45.54
C THR A 171 -27.50 20.26 45.22
N GLU A 172 -26.60 20.06 46.19
CA GLU A 172 -25.15 20.15 45.97
C GLU A 172 -24.69 19.20 44.85
N LEU A 173 -25.18 17.95 44.85
CA LEU A 173 -24.82 16.94 43.86
C LEU A 173 -25.41 17.21 42.46
N ALA A 174 -26.55 17.91 42.36
CA ALA A 174 -27.11 18.39 41.10
C ALA A 174 -26.27 19.56 40.53
N VAL A 175 -25.92 20.55 41.37
CA VAL A 175 -25.02 21.65 41.00
C VAL A 175 -23.66 21.12 40.54
N LEU A 176 -23.07 20.16 41.26
CA LEU A 176 -21.81 19.47 40.90
C LEU A 176 -21.89 18.57 39.65
N ARG A 177 -23.09 18.33 39.09
CA ARG A 177 -23.27 17.68 37.78
C ARG A 177 -23.37 18.73 36.67
N ALA A 178 -24.06 19.83 36.92
CA ALA A 178 -24.23 20.93 35.97
C ALA A 178 -22.92 21.72 35.74
N SER A 179 -22.11 21.92 36.78
CA SER A 179 -20.84 22.66 36.71
C SER A 179 -19.67 21.89 36.08
N ARG A 180 -19.86 20.63 35.65
CA ARG A 180 -18.80 19.85 34.99
C ARG A 180 -18.61 20.34 33.54
N PRO A 181 -17.38 20.68 33.11
CA PRO A 181 -17.13 21.08 31.73
C PRO A 181 -17.46 19.91 30.79
N LYS A 182 -18.48 20.11 29.95
CA LYS A 182 -18.93 19.12 28.98
C LYS A 182 -17.96 19.13 27.80
N ALA A 183 -17.03 18.17 27.77
CA ALA A 183 -16.05 18.06 26.69
C ALA A 183 -16.78 17.98 25.32
N PRO A 184 -16.31 18.70 24.29
CA PRO A 184 -16.95 18.67 22.98
C PRO A 184 -16.91 17.25 22.41
N PRO A 185 -17.97 16.79 21.72
CA PRO A 185 -17.96 15.48 21.09
C PRO A 185 -16.89 15.45 20.00
N ILE A 186 -15.82 14.68 20.22
CA ILE A 186 -14.80 14.43 19.20
C ILE A 186 -15.42 13.53 18.14
N HIS A 187 -15.99 14.15 17.12
CA HIS A 187 -16.31 13.48 15.87
C HIS A 187 -15.01 13.15 15.15
N ALA A 188 -14.42 12.01 15.50
CA ALA A 188 -13.41 11.38 14.68
C ALA A 188 -14.05 11.01 13.33
N SER A 189 -13.90 11.90 12.35
CA SER A 189 -14.07 11.53 10.95
C SER A 189 -13.10 10.37 10.72
N ARG A 190 -13.63 9.15 10.53
CA ARG A 190 -12.83 8.09 9.92
C ARG A 190 -12.41 8.63 8.56
N GLY A 191 -11.12 8.83 8.38
CA GLY A 191 -10.57 9.36 7.14
C GLY A 191 -11.15 8.57 5.96
N VAL A 192 -11.67 9.28 4.96
CA VAL A 192 -12.21 8.65 3.75
C VAL A 192 -11.11 7.76 3.18
N ALA A 193 -11.38 6.46 3.07
CA ALA A 193 -10.41 5.48 2.62
C ALA A 193 -10.09 5.73 1.14
N SER A 194 -9.16 6.63 0.85
CA SER A 194 -8.72 6.91 -0.51
C SER A 194 -7.95 5.71 -1.07
N ALA A 195 -7.93 5.56 -2.40
CA ALA A 195 -7.16 4.49 -3.05
C ALA A 195 -5.68 4.47 -2.60
N ARG A 196 -5.10 5.64 -2.29
CA ARG A 196 -3.72 5.78 -1.78
C ARG A 196 -3.55 5.31 -0.34
N VAL A 197 -4.58 5.47 0.51
CA VAL A 197 -4.59 4.94 1.90
C VAL A 197 -4.79 3.42 1.88
N LEU A 198 -5.65 2.89 1.00
CA LEU A 198 -5.77 1.45 0.77
C LEU A 198 -4.47 0.85 0.24
N GLU A 199 -3.81 1.52 -0.71
CA GLU A 199 -2.50 1.08 -1.21
C GLU A 199 -1.45 1.03 -0.09
N ALA A 200 -1.32 2.10 0.70
CA ALA A 200 -0.42 2.15 1.85
C ALA A 200 -0.70 1.04 2.88
N ALA A 201 -1.98 0.72 3.12
CA ALA A 201 -2.39 -0.37 4.00
C ALA A 201 -1.94 -1.75 3.49
N VAL A 202 -2.06 -1.99 2.18
CA VAL A 202 -1.58 -3.25 1.58
C VAL A 202 -0.04 -3.30 1.51
N TRP A 203 0.65 -2.15 1.38
CA TRP A 203 2.13 -2.11 1.50
C TRP A 203 2.61 -2.46 2.92
N LEU A 204 1.90 -1.99 3.95
CA LEU A 204 2.12 -2.37 5.35
C LEU A 204 1.83 -3.87 5.57
N SER A 205 0.72 -4.39 5.04
CA SER A 205 0.35 -5.81 5.17
C SER A 205 1.35 -6.74 4.46
N ALA A 206 1.92 -6.30 3.33
CA ALA A 206 2.97 -7.00 2.60
C ALA A 206 4.34 -7.06 3.31
N LYS A 207 4.48 -6.36 4.46
CA LYS A 207 5.71 -6.23 5.27
C LYS A 207 6.85 -5.54 4.50
N ILE A 208 6.51 -4.54 3.66
CA ILE A 208 7.49 -3.64 3.02
C ILE A 208 8.09 -2.71 4.08
N SER A 209 9.35 -2.30 3.93
CA SER A 209 10.03 -1.47 4.94
C SER A 209 9.35 -0.12 5.16
N GLU A 210 9.11 0.23 6.42
CA GLU A 210 8.41 1.45 6.84
C GLU A 210 9.04 2.73 6.27
N GLN A 211 10.37 2.83 6.24
CA GLN A 211 11.10 3.94 5.63
C GLN A 211 10.72 4.17 4.15
N GLU A 212 10.42 3.10 3.41
CA GLU A 212 10.01 3.19 2.02
C GLU A 212 8.52 3.52 1.88
N CYS A 213 7.66 2.99 2.75
CA CYS A 213 6.26 3.38 2.82
C CYS A 213 6.13 4.88 3.12
N LEU A 214 6.90 5.41 4.08
CA LEU A 214 7.02 6.84 4.36
C LEU A 214 7.49 7.63 3.13
N ARG A 215 8.51 7.14 2.40
CA ARG A 215 9.02 7.79 1.17
C ARG A 215 7.98 7.89 0.07
N LYS A 216 7.07 6.91 -0.08
CA LYS A 216 6.06 6.88 -1.17
C LYS A 216 4.74 7.55 -0.80
N PHE A 217 4.26 7.35 0.43
CA PHE A 217 2.93 7.77 0.86
C PHE A 217 2.93 9.00 1.79
N GLY A 218 4.03 9.25 2.49
CA GLY A 218 4.12 10.28 3.53
C GLY A 218 3.41 9.88 4.83
N GLU A 219 3.79 10.53 5.93
CA GLU A 219 3.36 10.27 7.30
C GLU A 219 1.82 10.24 7.45
N GLN A 220 1.13 11.32 7.03
CA GLN A 220 -0.34 11.43 7.12
C GLN A 220 -1.10 10.28 6.46
N THR A 221 -0.59 9.75 5.34
CA THR A 221 -1.23 8.65 4.61
C THR A 221 -0.94 7.31 5.27
N LEU A 222 0.22 7.18 5.93
CA LEU A 222 0.62 5.99 6.67
C LEU A 222 -0.14 5.88 7.99
N ASP A 223 -0.31 6.99 8.72
CA ASP A 223 -1.12 7.07 9.94
C ASP A 223 -2.60 6.73 9.67
N ALA A 224 -3.13 7.15 8.52
CA ALA A 224 -4.47 6.77 8.07
C ALA A 224 -4.57 5.29 7.66
N ALA A 225 -3.44 4.66 7.30
CA ALA A 225 -3.37 3.28 6.84
C ALA A 225 -3.06 2.25 7.95
N ASP A 226 -2.33 2.61 9.01
CA ASP A 226 -2.00 1.67 10.11
C ASP A 226 -3.25 1.02 10.76
N PRO A 227 -4.37 1.74 11.02
CA PRO A 227 -5.60 1.13 11.54
C PRO A 227 -6.20 0.05 10.63
N ILE A 228 -5.90 0.08 9.33
CA ILE A 228 -6.39 -0.87 8.32
C ILE A 228 -5.27 -1.73 7.72
N ARG A 229 -4.07 -1.75 8.32
CA ARG A 229 -2.90 -2.53 7.85
C ARG A 229 -3.13 -4.05 7.74
N ALA A 230 -4.19 -4.55 8.37
CA ALA A 230 -4.59 -5.96 8.36
C ALA A 230 -5.88 -6.16 7.53
N ILE A 231 -6.13 -5.27 6.55
CA ILE A 231 -7.26 -5.39 5.62
C ILE A 231 -7.24 -6.75 4.93
N LYS A 232 -8.43 -7.35 4.85
CA LYS A 232 -8.66 -8.64 4.21
C LYS A 232 -8.85 -8.50 2.71
N LEU A 233 -8.61 -9.54 1.91
CA LEU A 233 -8.78 -9.45 0.44
C LEU A 233 -10.23 -9.10 0.10
N ARG A 234 -11.19 -9.73 0.79
CA ARG A 234 -12.61 -9.38 0.68
C ARG A 234 -12.88 -7.91 1.04
N GLU A 235 -12.32 -7.43 2.14
CA GLU A 235 -12.55 -6.06 2.61
C GLU A 235 -11.93 -5.02 1.66
N LEU A 236 -10.73 -5.28 1.13
CA LEU A 236 -10.09 -4.48 0.09
C LEU A 236 -10.95 -4.40 -1.19
N VAL A 237 -11.45 -5.54 -1.67
CA VAL A 237 -12.38 -5.63 -2.82
C VAL A 237 -13.64 -4.80 -2.57
N ALA A 238 -14.20 -4.82 -1.36
CA ALA A 238 -15.36 -4.02 -0.98
C ALA A 238 -15.08 -2.52 -0.89
N GLU A 239 -13.95 -2.11 -0.31
CA GLU A 239 -13.58 -0.69 -0.21
C GLU A 239 -13.23 -0.07 -1.58
N CYS A 240 -12.54 -0.81 -2.46
CA CYS A 240 -12.32 -0.37 -3.85
C CYS A 240 -13.65 -0.19 -4.61
N ALA A 241 -14.59 -1.13 -4.46
CA ALA A 241 -15.91 -1.02 -5.08
C ALA A 241 -16.74 0.15 -4.51
N ARG A 242 -16.69 0.40 -3.20
CA ARG A 242 -17.32 1.55 -2.54
C ARG A 242 -16.73 2.89 -3.00
N LEU A 243 -15.41 2.96 -3.17
CA LEU A 243 -14.71 4.12 -3.71
C LEU A 243 -15.20 4.49 -5.11
N GLU A 244 -15.50 3.49 -5.94
CA GLU A 244 -16.01 3.67 -7.30
C GLU A 244 -17.55 3.68 -7.36
N GLY A 245 -18.23 3.94 -6.23
CA GLY A 245 -19.67 4.17 -6.17
C GLY A 245 -20.56 2.93 -6.28
N HIS A 246 -20.00 1.72 -6.24
CA HIS A 246 -20.77 0.48 -6.23
C HIS A 246 -21.29 0.19 -4.81
N ASP A 247 -22.60 -0.06 -4.68
CA ASP A 247 -23.19 -0.44 -3.40
C ASP A 247 -22.79 -1.89 -3.03
N VAL A 248 -21.90 -2.01 -2.05
CA VAL A 248 -21.43 -3.29 -1.52
C VAL A 248 -22.01 -3.55 -0.13
N PRO A 249 -22.91 -4.55 0.02
CA PRO A 249 -23.50 -4.91 1.29
C PRO A 249 -22.45 -5.09 2.40
N ARG A 250 -22.75 -4.58 3.60
CA ARG A 250 -21.86 -4.69 4.77
C ARG A 250 -21.69 -6.13 5.26
N VAL A 251 -22.64 -7.01 4.95
CA VAL A 251 -22.53 -8.45 5.12
C VAL A 251 -22.22 -9.07 3.76
N PHE A 252 -21.05 -9.70 3.65
CA PHE A 252 -20.70 -10.52 2.49
C PHE A 252 -21.67 -11.70 2.38
N GLY A 253 -22.69 -11.56 1.52
CA GLY A 253 -23.66 -12.61 1.18
C GLY A 253 -23.05 -13.66 0.24
N GLU A 254 -23.75 -14.01 -0.84
CA GLU A 254 -23.30 -15.01 -1.84
C GLU A 254 -22.00 -14.63 -2.61
N GLY A 255 -21.39 -13.49 -2.26
CA GLY A 255 -20.05 -13.03 -2.65
C GLY A 255 -19.93 -12.58 -4.11
N ARG A 256 -20.75 -13.13 -5.01
CA ARG A 256 -20.59 -13.00 -6.46
C ARG A 256 -20.71 -11.55 -6.92
N ALA A 257 -21.77 -10.84 -6.56
CA ALA A 257 -21.94 -9.43 -6.95
C ALA A 257 -20.80 -8.52 -6.43
N THR A 258 -20.30 -8.76 -5.22
CA THR A 258 -19.18 -7.98 -4.64
C THR A 258 -17.85 -8.29 -5.31
N ILE A 259 -17.58 -9.55 -5.63
CA ILE A 259 -16.38 -9.99 -6.35
C ILE A 259 -16.43 -9.43 -7.77
N ASP A 260 -17.52 -9.67 -8.50
CA ASP A 260 -17.70 -9.22 -9.89
C ASP A 260 -17.61 -7.68 -9.98
N ALA A 261 -18.20 -6.93 -9.03
CA ALA A 261 -18.06 -5.48 -8.95
C ALA A 261 -16.63 -5.03 -8.62
N GLY A 262 -15.96 -5.67 -7.66
CA GLY A 262 -14.61 -5.31 -7.25
C GLY A 262 -13.53 -5.60 -8.30
N PHE A 263 -13.66 -6.67 -9.09
CA PHE A 263 -12.77 -6.91 -10.25
C PHE A 263 -13.11 -6.05 -11.47
N ALA A 264 -14.31 -5.47 -11.53
CA ALA A 264 -14.64 -4.43 -12.49
C ALA A 264 -14.07 -3.04 -12.12
N THR A 265 -13.55 -2.87 -10.89
CA THR A 265 -12.92 -1.60 -10.48
C THR A 265 -11.59 -1.35 -11.18
N VAL A 266 -11.26 -0.08 -11.38
CA VAL A 266 -9.95 0.34 -11.91
C VAL A 266 -8.90 0.40 -10.78
N SER A 267 -9.32 0.73 -9.56
CA SER A 267 -8.47 0.90 -8.39
C SER A 267 -7.87 -0.41 -7.86
N LEU A 268 -8.64 -1.49 -7.75
CA LEU A 268 -8.14 -2.76 -7.20
C LEU A 268 -6.97 -3.34 -8.01
N PRO A 269 -7.04 -3.49 -9.36
CA PRO A 269 -5.91 -3.99 -10.14
C PRO A 269 -4.67 -3.09 -10.01
N GLY A 270 -4.82 -1.76 -10.01
CA GLY A 270 -3.69 -0.83 -9.89
C GLY A 270 -2.99 -0.88 -8.53
N ILE A 271 -3.76 -0.99 -7.43
CA ILE A 271 -3.23 -1.19 -6.07
C ILE A 271 -2.44 -2.50 -6.01
N LEU A 272 -3.04 -3.60 -6.49
CA LEU A 272 -2.41 -4.91 -6.45
C LEU A 272 -1.15 -4.95 -7.33
N GLU A 273 -1.19 -4.41 -8.54
CA GLU A 273 -0.03 -4.34 -9.45
C GLU A 273 1.14 -3.58 -8.81
N SER A 274 0.91 -2.44 -8.13
CA SER A 274 1.99 -1.70 -7.48
C SER A 274 2.60 -2.45 -6.29
N VAL A 275 1.78 -3.15 -5.50
CA VAL A 275 2.23 -3.99 -4.39
C VAL A 275 3.03 -5.19 -4.93
N MET A 276 2.49 -5.90 -5.92
CA MET A 276 3.12 -7.08 -6.51
C MET A 276 4.45 -6.72 -7.17
N ASN A 277 4.51 -5.67 -7.99
CA ASN A 277 5.76 -5.24 -8.62
C ASN A 277 6.82 -4.89 -7.57
N ARG A 278 6.47 -4.25 -6.45
CA ARG A 278 7.45 -3.95 -5.39
C ARG A 278 7.89 -5.19 -4.62
N THR A 279 6.95 -6.06 -4.23
CA THR A 279 7.26 -7.29 -3.46
C THR A 279 8.04 -8.31 -4.28
N MET A 280 7.70 -8.47 -5.57
CA MET A 280 8.45 -9.30 -6.51
C MET A 280 9.87 -8.76 -6.72
N LEU A 281 10.02 -7.46 -6.99
CA LEU A 281 11.33 -6.85 -7.21
C LEU A 281 12.21 -6.91 -5.96
N ALA A 282 11.65 -6.70 -4.76
CA ALA A 282 12.39 -6.85 -3.51
C ALA A 282 12.84 -8.31 -3.27
N ALA A 283 12.03 -9.31 -3.61
CA ALA A 283 12.41 -10.72 -3.50
C ALA A 283 13.47 -11.12 -4.56
N TYR A 284 13.37 -10.58 -5.76
CA TYR A 284 14.37 -10.76 -6.82
C TYR A 284 15.72 -10.15 -6.42
N GLU A 285 15.74 -8.91 -5.92
CA GLU A 285 16.97 -8.22 -5.46
C GLU A 285 17.61 -8.87 -4.24
N ALA A 286 16.82 -9.51 -3.36
CA ALA A 286 17.30 -10.22 -2.19
C ALA A 286 17.87 -11.62 -2.49
N THR A 287 17.57 -12.20 -3.67
CA THR A 287 18.01 -13.54 -4.04
C THR A 287 19.42 -13.47 -4.65
N PRO A 288 20.43 -14.18 -4.11
CA PRO A 288 21.76 -14.19 -4.70
C PRO A 288 21.76 -14.98 -6.02
N ILE A 289 22.36 -14.41 -7.06
CA ILE A 289 22.46 -15.01 -8.41
C ILE A 289 23.94 -15.23 -8.74
N ALA A 290 24.39 -16.49 -8.75
CA ALA A 290 25.79 -16.84 -8.93
C ALA A 290 26.30 -16.56 -10.35
N ALA A 291 25.47 -16.78 -11.36
CA ALA A 291 25.83 -16.62 -12.77
C ALA A 291 26.18 -15.16 -13.12
N LEU A 292 25.63 -14.17 -12.40
CA LEU A 292 25.99 -12.76 -12.56
C LEU A 292 27.41 -12.41 -12.06
N GLN A 293 28.02 -13.26 -11.21
CA GLN A 293 29.40 -13.11 -10.76
C GLN A 293 30.41 -13.78 -11.71
N LEU A 294 29.97 -14.86 -12.38
CA LEU A 294 30.79 -15.71 -13.24
C LEU A 294 30.77 -15.29 -14.73
N CYS A 295 29.69 -14.67 -15.18
CA CYS A 295 29.48 -14.26 -16.57
C CYS A 295 29.78 -12.77 -16.81
N ALA A 296 30.12 -12.42 -18.06
CA ALA A 296 29.94 -11.05 -18.53
C ALA A 296 28.45 -10.76 -18.76
N ILE A 297 28.06 -9.50 -18.58
CA ILE A 297 26.68 -9.04 -18.78
C ILE A 297 26.64 -8.22 -20.06
N GLY A 298 25.85 -8.67 -21.03
CA GLY A 298 25.60 -7.99 -22.30
C GLY A 298 24.14 -7.56 -22.45
N SER A 299 23.87 -6.82 -23.52
CA SER A 299 22.52 -6.47 -23.94
C SER A 299 22.31 -6.80 -25.43
N VAL A 300 21.08 -7.13 -25.78
CA VAL A 300 20.60 -7.31 -27.16
C VAL A 300 19.33 -6.50 -27.40
N SER A 301 19.14 -5.98 -28.61
CA SER A 301 17.98 -5.14 -28.97
C SER A 301 16.79 -5.93 -29.53
N ASP A 302 17.01 -7.16 -30.01
CA ASP A 302 15.97 -8.05 -30.49
C ASP A 302 16.24 -9.51 -30.07
N PHE A 303 15.29 -10.40 -30.37
CA PHE A 303 15.34 -11.83 -30.05
C PHE A 303 16.11 -12.67 -31.09
N LYS A 304 16.84 -12.05 -32.03
CA LYS A 304 17.59 -12.81 -33.03
C LYS A 304 18.86 -13.40 -32.41
N GLU A 305 19.34 -14.49 -33.00
CA GLU A 305 20.64 -15.04 -32.63
C GLU A 305 21.75 -14.08 -33.05
N VAL A 306 22.52 -13.60 -32.07
CA VAL A 306 23.66 -12.72 -32.26
C VAL A 306 24.95 -13.53 -32.16
N THR A 307 25.80 -13.44 -33.18
CA THR A 307 27.13 -14.04 -33.13
C THR A 307 28.11 -13.08 -32.46
N ARG A 308 28.76 -13.55 -31.39
CA ARG A 308 29.82 -12.85 -30.65
C ARG A 308 31.17 -13.39 -31.08
N TYR A 309 32.09 -12.49 -31.43
CA TYR A 309 33.41 -12.85 -31.95
C TYR A 309 34.49 -12.53 -30.92
N ARG A 310 35.34 -13.51 -30.63
CA ARG A 310 36.58 -13.35 -29.87
C ARG A 310 37.76 -13.38 -30.83
N LEU A 311 38.42 -12.24 -30.99
CA LEU A 311 39.64 -12.14 -31.80
C LEU A 311 40.87 -12.65 -31.04
N LEU A 312 41.58 -13.60 -31.65
CA LEU A 312 42.84 -14.15 -31.18
C LEU A 312 43.98 -13.63 -32.07
N GLY A 313 44.58 -12.52 -31.66
CA GLY A 313 45.71 -11.91 -32.37
C GLY A 313 47.07 -12.54 -32.01
N THR A 314 48.02 -12.47 -32.93
CA THR A 314 49.46 -12.61 -32.59
C THR A 314 49.90 -11.38 -31.78
N GLY A 315 49.67 -11.41 -30.46
CA GLY A 315 50.05 -10.32 -29.54
C GLY A 315 51.57 -10.19 -29.37
N GLY A 316 52.28 -9.77 -30.41
CA GLY A 316 53.74 -9.74 -30.42
C GLY A 316 54.36 -8.82 -31.46
N PHE A 317 55.04 -7.79 -30.98
CA PHE A 317 56.02 -7.07 -31.77
C PHE A 317 57.20 -8.00 -32.06
N GLU A 318 57.47 -8.26 -33.34
CA GLU A 318 58.73 -8.85 -33.76
C GLU A 318 59.81 -7.77 -33.84
N LYS A 319 61.09 -8.15 -33.69
CA LYS A 319 62.21 -7.21 -33.85
C LYS A 319 62.21 -6.70 -35.29
N VAL A 320 61.99 -5.39 -35.45
CA VAL A 320 62.06 -4.71 -36.75
C VAL A 320 63.44 -4.95 -37.37
N SER A 321 63.47 -5.25 -38.67
CA SER A 321 64.74 -5.35 -39.41
C SER A 321 65.43 -3.99 -39.48
N PRO A 322 66.76 -3.93 -39.72
CA PRO A 322 67.44 -2.67 -40.01
C PRO A 322 66.89 -1.92 -41.25
N SER A 323 66.09 -2.58 -42.09
CA SER A 323 65.37 -1.97 -43.22
C SER A 323 64.04 -1.30 -42.85
N GLY A 324 63.59 -1.39 -41.59
CA GLY A 324 62.38 -0.72 -41.10
C GLY A 324 61.05 -1.41 -41.42
N GLU A 325 61.06 -2.60 -42.04
CA GLU A 325 59.83 -3.29 -42.42
C GLU A 325 59.13 -3.91 -41.19
N LEU A 326 57.85 -3.56 -41.00
CA LEU A 326 56.97 -4.14 -39.98
C LEU A 326 56.21 -5.32 -40.57
N LYS A 327 56.28 -6.49 -39.91
CA LYS A 327 55.49 -7.65 -40.34
C LYS A 327 54.02 -7.49 -39.97
N ALA A 328 53.13 -7.84 -40.89
CA ALA A 328 51.70 -7.90 -40.63
C ALA A 328 51.38 -8.95 -39.55
N GLY A 329 50.58 -8.56 -38.56
CA GLY A 329 50.07 -9.47 -37.55
C GLY A 329 49.00 -10.40 -38.13
N ALA A 330 48.98 -11.66 -37.69
CA ALA A 330 47.88 -12.58 -37.96
C ALA A 330 46.79 -12.45 -36.87
N LEU A 331 45.54 -12.53 -37.28
CA LEU A 331 44.37 -12.66 -36.42
C LEU A 331 43.60 -13.93 -36.84
N SER A 332 42.97 -14.58 -35.87
CA SER A 332 41.91 -15.57 -36.11
C SER A 332 40.76 -15.30 -35.16
N GLU A 333 39.54 -15.67 -35.53
CA GLU A 333 38.36 -15.49 -34.70
C GLU A 333 37.84 -16.80 -34.12
N GLN A 334 37.18 -16.71 -32.96
CA GLN A 334 36.29 -17.72 -32.43
C GLN A 334 34.90 -17.12 -32.32
N ALA A 335 33.90 -17.81 -32.85
CA ALA A 335 32.51 -17.35 -32.88
C ALA A 335 31.66 -18.15 -31.87
N PHE A 336 30.89 -17.44 -31.05
CA PHE A 336 29.90 -17.99 -30.14
C PHE A 336 28.53 -17.39 -30.46
N LYS A 337 27.46 -18.15 -30.27
CA LYS A 337 26.08 -17.73 -30.53
C LYS A 337 25.40 -17.37 -29.21
N ASN A 338 24.63 -16.29 -29.19
CA ASN A 338 23.85 -15.88 -28.03
C ASN A 338 22.46 -15.40 -28.47
N ARG A 339 21.43 -15.63 -27.66
CA ARG A 339 20.03 -15.29 -27.95
C ARG A 339 19.31 -14.97 -26.65
N ALA A 340 18.56 -13.87 -26.62
CA ALA A 340 17.60 -13.62 -25.54
C ALA A 340 16.30 -14.37 -25.82
N GLU A 341 15.64 -14.86 -24.78
CA GLU A 341 14.33 -15.52 -24.81
C GLU A 341 13.46 -14.97 -23.69
N THR A 342 12.14 -14.98 -23.87
CA THR A 342 11.19 -14.50 -22.87
C THR A 342 10.74 -15.66 -21.99
N PHE A 343 11.04 -15.58 -20.70
CA PHE A 343 10.54 -16.47 -19.67
C PHE A 343 9.47 -15.76 -18.85
N GLY A 344 8.40 -16.47 -18.48
CA GLY A 344 7.29 -15.89 -17.75
C GLY A 344 6.34 -16.96 -17.22
N GLN A 345 5.60 -16.60 -16.17
CA GLN A 345 4.62 -17.44 -15.49
C GLN A 345 3.38 -16.58 -15.22
N TYR A 346 2.19 -17.12 -15.48
CA TYR A 346 0.94 -16.46 -15.13
C TYR A 346 0.47 -16.90 -13.74
N LEU A 347 -0.13 -15.96 -13.00
CA LEU A 347 -0.92 -16.25 -11.79
C LEU A 347 -2.40 -16.02 -12.13
N MET A 348 -3.26 -16.85 -11.53
CA MET A 348 -4.71 -16.65 -11.54
C MET A 348 -5.22 -16.65 -10.10
N LEU A 349 -6.05 -15.67 -9.76
CA LEU A 349 -6.81 -15.67 -8.51
C LEU A 349 -8.07 -16.50 -8.72
N THR A 350 -8.22 -17.63 -8.03
CA THR A 350 -9.47 -18.37 -8.11
C THR A 350 -10.51 -17.77 -7.18
N ARG A 351 -11.80 -17.96 -7.52
CA ARG A 351 -12.92 -17.62 -6.64
C ARG A 351 -12.78 -18.24 -5.24
N ASN A 352 -12.17 -19.42 -5.12
CA ASN A 352 -11.99 -20.08 -3.83
C ASN A 352 -10.97 -19.34 -2.97
N ASP A 353 -9.90 -18.80 -3.55
CA ASP A 353 -8.87 -18.04 -2.81
C ASP A 353 -9.47 -16.72 -2.28
N ILE A 354 -10.27 -16.04 -3.11
CA ILE A 354 -11.01 -14.82 -2.74
C ILE A 354 -12.06 -15.11 -1.65
N ILE A 355 -12.71 -16.28 -1.70
CA ILE A 355 -13.66 -16.70 -0.67
C ILE A 355 -12.94 -17.12 0.62
N ASN A 356 -11.81 -17.81 0.55
CA ASN A 356 -11.07 -18.23 1.75
C ASN A 356 -10.34 -17.06 2.44
N ASP A 357 -10.17 -15.93 1.73
CA ASP A 357 -9.76 -14.62 2.27
C ASP A 357 -8.30 -14.59 2.75
N ASP A 358 -7.46 -15.43 2.12
CA ASP A 358 -6.04 -15.62 2.41
C ASP A 358 -5.15 -14.56 1.73
N LEU A 359 -5.31 -13.29 2.11
CA LEU A 359 -4.50 -12.19 1.55
C LEU A 359 -2.99 -12.41 1.80
N GLU A 360 -2.59 -13.02 2.92
CA GLU A 360 -1.17 -13.28 3.20
C GLU A 360 -0.56 -14.29 2.21
N ALA A 361 -1.28 -15.36 1.86
CA ALA A 361 -0.84 -16.30 0.82
C ALA A 361 -0.73 -15.62 -0.56
N PHE A 362 -1.67 -14.74 -0.87
CA PHE A 362 -1.63 -13.95 -2.11
C PHE A 362 -0.44 -12.98 -2.17
N LEU A 363 -0.02 -12.42 -1.03
CA LEU A 363 1.17 -11.56 -0.93
C LEU A 363 2.49 -12.35 -0.85
N GLU A 364 2.43 -13.67 -0.67
CA GLU A 364 3.58 -14.57 -0.77
C GLU A 364 3.89 -14.95 -2.23
N LEU A 365 2.87 -15.16 -3.07
CA LEU A 365 3.05 -15.56 -4.47
C LEU A 365 3.98 -14.62 -5.29
N PRO A 366 3.87 -13.28 -5.25
CA PRO A 366 4.82 -12.38 -5.91
C PRO A 366 6.25 -12.52 -5.38
N LYS A 367 6.43 -12.85 -4.09
CA LYS A 367 7.77 -13.06 -3.49
C LYS A 367 8.38 -14.36 -4.00
N GLN A 368 7.59 -15.43 -4.08
CA GLN A 368 8.01 -16.70 -4.70
C GLN A 368 8.34 -16.52 -6.18
N MET A 369 7.55 -15.75 -6.94
CA MET A 369 7.85 -15.41 -8.34
C MET A 369 9.11 -14.53 -8.50
N GLY A 370 9.33 -13.57 -7.60
CA GLY A 370 10.53 -12.74 -7.63
C GLY A 370 11.79 -13.57 -7.41
N ARG A 371 11.73 -14.51 -6.46
CA ARG A 371 12.78 -15.50 -6.21
C ARG A 371 12.98 -16.47 -7.38
N SER A 372 11.92 -17.09 -7.91
CA SER A 372 12.05 -18.03 -9.03
C SER A 372 12.54 -17.35 -10.32
N GLY A 373 12.18 -16.08 -10.53
CA GLY A 373 12.75 -15.27 -11.61
C GLY A 373 14.25 -15.03 -11.45
N ALA A 374 14.78 -14.91 -10.23
CA ALA A 374 16.21 -14.83 -9.98
C ALA A 374 16.90 -16.19 -10.16
N GLU A 375 16.34 -17.26 -9.58
CA GLU A 375 16.83 -18.64 -9.69
C GLU A 375 16.90 -19.12 -11.16
N SER A 376 15.92 -18.75 -11.99
CA SER A 376 15.89 -19.08 -13.43
C SER A 376 17.12 -18.62 -14.23
N ILE A 377 17.80 -17.56 -13.79
CA ILE A 377 19.04 -17.08 -14.43
C ILE A 377 20.20 -18.03 -14.14
N ASP A 378 20.26 -18.56 -12.92
CA ASP A 378 21.22 -19.59 -12.53
C ASP A 378 20.86 -20.94 -13.19
N ASP A 379 19.59 -21.34 -13.23
CA ASP A 379 19.14 -22.57 -13.91
C ASP A 379 19.57 -22.59 -15.39
N LEU A 380 19.34 -21.50 -16.13
CA LEU A 380 19.74 -21.35 -17.53
C LEU A 380 21.26 -21.40 -17.70
N PHE A 381 22.00 -20.75 -16.81
CA PHE A 381 23.46 -20.79 -16.82
C PHE A 381 24.01 -22.19 -16.54
N PHE A 382 23.56 -22.85 -15.47
CA PHE A 382 24.03 -24.19 -15.09
C PHE A 382 23.63 -25.25 -16.11
N THR A 383 22.45 -25.14 -16.74
CA THR A 383 22.05 -25.97 -17.89
C THR A 383 23.04 -25.87 -19.05
N LEU A 384 23.41 -24.66 -19.46
CA LEU A 384 24.35 -24.43 -20.55
C LEU A 384 25.79 -24.86 -20.16
N PHE A 385 26.19 -24.58 -18.92
CA PHE A 385 27.52 -24.83 -18.42
C PHE A 385 27.82 -26.33 -18.27
N LEU A 386 26.92 -27.10 -17.65
CA LEU A 386 27.11 -28.54 -17.39
C LEU A 386 26.94 -29.39 -18.66
N SER A 387 26.03 -29.00 -19.56
CA SER A 387 25.87 -29.69 -20.86
C SER A 387 27.07 -29.54 -21.79
N ASN A 388 28.00 -28.62 -21.50
CA ASN A 388 29.29 -28.44 -22.17
C ASN A 388 29.20 -28.40 -23.72
N PRO A 389 28.35 -27.54 -24.30
CA PRO A 389 28.10 -27.49 -25.74
C PRO A 389 29.39 -27.21 -26.52
N GLY A 390 29.55 -27.89 -27.66
CA GLY A 390 30.76 -27.78 -28.48
C GLY A 390 32.03 -28.34 -27.82
N ASN A 391 31.91 -29.08 -26.72
CA ASN A 391 33.04 -29.67 -25.99
C ASN A 391 34.05 -28.60 -25.50
N PHE A 392 33.52 -27.50 -24.94
CA PHE A 392 34.31 -26.37 -24.44
C PHE A 392 35.31 -26.82 -23.38
N PHE A 393 34.87 -27.53 -22.34
CA PHE A 393 35.74 -28.24 -21.40
C PHE A 393 36.20 -29.54 -22.02
N SER A 394 37.43 -29.54 -22.55
CA SER A 394 38.02 -30.72 -23.20
C SER A 394 39.55 -30.72 -23.17
N GLY A 395 40.14 -31.90 -23.35
CA GLY A 395 41.60 -32.03 -23.46
C GLY A 395 42.19 -31.20 -24.62
N GLY A 396 41.45 -31.06 -25.73
CA GLY A 396 41.86 -30.25 -26.88
C GLY A 396 42.00 -28.76 -26.57
N ASN A 397 41.13 -28.23 -25.72
CA ASN A 397 41.16 -26.83 -25.27
C ASN A 397 42.13 -26.60 -24.09
N ASN A 398 42.82 -27.63 -23.61
CA ASN A 398 43.76 -27.59 -22.47
C ASN A 398 43.12 -27.02 -21.18
N ASN A 399 41.80 -27.12 -21.03
CA ASN A 399 41.02 -26.61 -19.89
C ASN A 399 40.29 -27.71 -19.11
N TYR A 400 40.61 -28.98 -19.38
CA TYR A 400 40.05 -30.14 -18.71
C TYR A 400 41.14 -31.00 -18.06
N LEU A 401 40.78 -31.64 -16.95
CA LEU A 401 41.60 -32.55 -16.15
C LEU A 401 40.71 -33.74 -15.75
N ALA A 402 41.24 -34.96 -15.80
CA ALA A 402 40.53 -36.17 -15.38
C ALA A 402 41.47 -37.19 -14.73
N GLY A 403 40.89 -38.10 -13.94
CA GLY A 403 41.59 -39.18 -13.23
C GLY A 403 41.59 -39.00 -11.71
N ALA A 404 42.10 -39.99 -10.97
CA ALA A 404 42.04 -39.98 -9.51
C ALA A 404 42.80 -38.78 -8.87
N SER A 405 43.81 -38.23 -9.55
CA SER A 405 44.58 -37.06 -9.10
C SER A 405 43.85 -35.72 -9.23
N THR A 406 42.60 -35.72 -9.70
CA THR A 406 41.78 -34.50 -9.85
C THR A 406 40.69 -34.36 -8.79
N ALA A 407 40.64 -35.27 -7.82
CA ALA A 407 39.83 -35.09 -6.60
C ALA A 407 40.19 -33.76 -5.93
N PHE A 408 39.21 -33.05 -5.36
CA PHE A 408 39.42 -31.73 -4.78
C PHE A 408 40.45 -31.78 -3.62
N GLY A 409 41.32 -30.78 -3.53
CA GLY A 409 42.40 -30.73 -2.55
C GLY A 409 43.56 -29.80 -2.94
N PRO A 410 44.55 -29.60 -2.06
CA PRO A 410 45.64 -28.63 -2.26
C PRO A 410 46.54 -28.96 -3.46
N ASP A 411 46.79 -30.25 -3.72
CA ASP A 411 47.67 -30.69 -4.81
C ASP A 411 46.99 -30.57 -6.17
N SER A 412 45.75 -31.05 -6.30
CA SER A 412 44.97 -30.95 -7.53
C SER A 412 44.65 -29.49 -7.90
N LEU A 413 44.40 -28.63 -6.90
CA LEU A 413 44.29 -27.18 -7.06
C LEU A 413 45.59 -26.54 -7.56
N THR A 414 46.75 -27.05 -7.13
CA THR A 414 48.07 -26.62 -7.66
C THR A 414 48.25 -27.03 -9.12
N VAL A 415 47.85 -28.25 -9.49
CA VAL A 415 47.89 -28.74 -10.88
C VAL A 415 46.97 -27.94 -11.78
N ALA A 416 45.68 -27.77 -11.40
CA ALA A 416 44.69 -27.02 -12.17
C ALA A 416 45.10 -25.55 -12.37
N LYS A 417 45.52 -24.86 -11.30
CA LYS A 417 46.10 -23.50 -11.39
C LYS A 417 47.27 -23.44 -12.37
N THR A 418 48.15 -24.44 -12.34
CA THR A 418 49.33 -24.51 -13.22
C THR A 418 48.93 -24.71 -14.68
N GLN A 419 47.94 -25.56 -14.96
CA GLN A 419 47.38 -25.73 -16.30
C GLN A 419 46.68 -24.46 -16.79
N PHE A 420 45.83 -23.86 -15.95
CA PHE A 420 45.12 -22.60 -16.24
C PHE A 420 46.10 -21.48 -16.63
N ARG A 421 47.16 -21.26 -15.84
CA ARG A 421 48.19 -20.26 -16.15
C ARG A 421 49.09 -20.61 -17.35
N LYS A 422 49.15 -21.88 -17.74
CA LYS A 422 49.89 -22.36 -18.94
C LYS A 422 49.04 -22.30 -20.21
N GLN A 423 47.76 -21.95 -20.15
CA GLN A 423 46.93 -21.74 -21.33
C GLN A 423 47.58 -20.72 -22.28
N LYS A 424 47.56 -21.05 -23.57
CA LYS A 424 48.08 -20.21 -24.64
C LYS A 424 46.98 -19.97 -25.67
N ALA A 425 46.94 -18.76 -26.19
CA ALA A 425 46.07 -18.39 -27.31
C ALA A 425 46.90 -17.70 -28.40
N GLY A 426 46.40 -17.77 -29.64
CA GLY A 426 47.03 -17.14 -30.79
C GLY A 426 46.49 -17.75 -32.09
N PRO A 427 46.79 -17.13 -33.24
CA PRO A 427 46.17 -17.49 -34.50
C PRO A 427 46.71 -18.80 -35.07
N GLY A 428 45.80 -19.76 -35.24
CA GLY A 428 46.06 -21.10 -35.75
C GLY A 428 46.75 -22.05 -34.76
N GLY A 429 46.74 -23.35 -35.07
CA GLY A 429 47.26 -24.41 -34.19
C GLY A 429 48.80 -24.51 -34.07
N LYS A 430 49.58 -23.57 -34.61
CA LYS A 430 51.05 -23.66 -34.61
C LYS A 430 51.61 -23.08 -33.31
N ALA A 431 52.34 -23.87 -32.54
CA ALA A 431 52.89 -23.49 -31.23
C ALA A 431 53.68 -22.17 -31.21
N LYS A 432 54.36 -21.81 -32.32
CA LYS A 432 55.07 -20.53 -32.45
C LYS A 432 54.17 -19.28 -32.48
N ASN A 433 52.90 -19.44 -32.84
CA ASN A 433 51.90 -18.35 -32.89
C ASN A 433 51.16 -18.22 -31.55
N GLN A 434 51.19 -19.26 -30.70
CA GLN A 434 50.45 -19.34 -29.45
C GLN A 434 51.24 -18.74 -28.30
N LYS A 435 50.72 -17.65 -27.71
CA LYS A 435 51.33 -16.96 -26.56
C LYS A 435 50.57 -17.26 -25.27
N PRO A 436 51.24 -17.33 -24.10
CA PRO A 436 50.56 -17.47 -22.82
C PRO A 436 49.57 -16.32 -22.61
N ILE A 437 48.32 -16.64 -22.23
CA ILE A 437 47.29 -15.63 -21.98
C ILE A 437 47.54 -14.91 -20.65
N ASN A 438 48.28 -15.56 -19.73
CA ASN A 438 48.65 -15.06 -18.39
C ASN A 438 47.46 -14.60 -17.51
N VAL A 439 46.29 -15.19 -17.74
CA VAL A 439 45.12 -15.02 -16.86
C VAL A 439 45.33 -15.78 -15.56
N ARG A 440 44.78 -15.27 -14.46
CA ARG A 440 44.73 -15.94 -13.16
C ARG A 440 43.27 -16.31 -12.86
N PRO A 441 42.99 -17.49 -12.28
CA PRO A 441 41.67 -17.77 -11.76
C PRO A 441 41.40 -16.90 -10.52
N LYS A 442 40.12 -16.55 -10.32
CA LYS A 442 39.59 -15.74 -9.22
C LYS A 442 38.48 -16.50 -8.47
N TYR A 443 37.56 -17.14 -9.18
CA TYR A 443 36.48 -17.90 -8.56
C TYR A 443 36.78 -19.39 -8.59
N LEU A 444 36.46 -20.06 -7.48
CA LEU A 444 36.45 -21.51 -7.32
C LEU A 444 35.00 -21.94 -7.19
N VAL A 445 34.48 -22.58 -8.24
CA VAL A 445 33.09 -23.05 -8.32
C VAL A 445 33.04 -24.52 -7.91
N VAL A 446 32.29 -24.83 -6.86
CA VAL A 446 32.22 -26.15 -6.22
C VAL A 446 30.76 -26.55 -5.95
N PRO A 447 30.43 -27.85 -5.96
CA PRO A 447 29.14 -28.34 -5.53
C PRO A 447 29.08 -28.31 -3.98
N VAL A 448 27.86 -28.35 -3.44
CA VAL A 448 27.60 -28.20 -1.99
C VAL A 448 28.30 -29.25 -1.14
N GLU A 449 28.59 -30.44 -1.67
CA GLU A 449 29.30 -31.50 -0.95
C GLU A 449 30.80 -31.20 -0.74
N LEU A 450 31.38 -30.25 -1.50
CA LEU A 450 32.78 -29.82 -1.41
C LEU A 450 32.93 -28.41 -0.80
N GLU A 451 31.84 -27.73 -0.48
CA GLU A 451 31.82 -26.35 0.03
C GLU A 451 32.65 -26.19 1.31
N THR A 452 32.36 -26.99 2.34
CA THR A 452 33.08 -26.92 3.63
C THR A 452 34.57 -27.23 3.48
N GLU A 453 34.95 -28.13 2.57
CA GLU A 453 36.37 -28.40 2.27
C GLU A 453 37.02 -27.22 1.55
N ALA A 454 36.31 -26.56 0.63
CA ALA A 454 36.80 -25.40 -0.11
C ALA A 454 36.95 -24.17 0.79
N GLU A 455 35.97 -23.88 1.65
CA GLU A 455 36.04 -22.81 2.66
C GLU A 455 37.21 -23.03 3.63
N LEU A 456 37.36 -24.26 4.15
CA LEU A 456 38.48 -24.61 5.02
C LEU A 456 39.82 -24.44 4.30
N LEU A 457 39.92 -24.87 3.04
CA LEU A 457 41.13 -24.72 2.23
C LEU A 457 41.43 -23.26 1.84
N MET A 458 40.43 -22.38 1.73
CA MET A 458 40.66 -20.96 1.47
C MET A 458 40.97 -20.16 2.75
N GLY A 459 40.33 -20.48 3.89
CA GLY A 459 40.48 -19.73 5.14
C GLY A 459 41.67 -20.14 6.02
N SER A 460 42.03 -21.43 6.03
CA SER A 460 43.08 -21.98 6.91
C SER A 460 44.46 -21.37 6.66
N ALA A 461 45.18 -21.06 7.75
CA ALA A 461 46.56 -20.58 7.69
C ALA A 461 47.55 -21.72 7.39
N GLN A 462 47.30 -22.91 7.94
CA GLN A 462 48.14 -24.08 7.82
C GLN A 462 47.29 -25.31 7.51
N LEU A 463 47.85 -26.21 6.70
CA LEU A 463 47.28 -27.50 6.34
C LEU A 463 48.00 -28.59 7.13
N MET A 464 47.23 -29.54 7.66
CA MET A 464 47.76 -30.70 8.38
C MET A 464 47.99 -31.84 7.39
N ILE A 465 49.22 -31.93 6.87
CA ILE A 465 49.60 -32.91 5.84
C ILE A 465 50.31 -34.09 6.51
N ASP A 466 49.99 -35.32 6.09
CA ASP A 466 50.68 -36.52 6.57
C ASP A 466 52.15 -36.50 6.12
N ALA A 467 53.07 -36.73 7.06
CA ALA A 467 54.48 -36.88 6.75
C ALA A 467 54.69 -38.07 5.79
N SER A 468 55.51 -37.90 4.75
CA SER A 468 55.74 -38.94 3.74
C SER A 468 56.25 -40.24 4.37
N GLY A 469 55.37 -41.24 4.52
CA GLY A 469 55.65 -42.53 5.13
C GLY A 469 55.23 -42.69 6.60
N THR A 470 54.53 -41.75 7.23
CA THR A 470 54.01 -41.92 8.61
C THR A 470 52.74 -41.09 8.82
N ALA A 471 51.75 -41.62 9.54
CA ALA A 471 50.48 -40.95 9.87
C ALA A 471 50.60 -39.79 10.89
N THR A 472 51.75 -39.10 10.90
CA THR A 472 52.00 -37.91 11.71
C THR A 472 51.67 -36.68 10.88
N LYS A 473 50.62 -35.97 11.27
CA LYS A 473 50.20 -34.73 10.62
C LYS A 473 51.13 -33.59 11.02
N ILE A 474 51.83 -33.02 10.06
CA ILE A 474 52.70 -31.85 10.25
C ILE A 474 51.95 -30.61 9.74
N PRO A 475 51.91 -29.50 10.50
CA PRO A 475 51.38 -28.24 9.99
C PRO A 475 52.34 -27.66 8.95
N VAL A 476 51.82 -27.44 7.74
CA VAL A 476 52.52 -26.79 6.62
C VAL A 476 51.73 -25.55 6.21
N ASP A 477 52.39 -24.43 5.96
CA ASP A 477 51.70 -23.19 5.56
C ASP A 477 50.88 -23.37 4.29
N ASN A 478 49.63 -22.90 4.31
CA ASN A 478 48.68 -23.12 3.23
C ASN A 478 49.05 -22.30 1.98
N PRO A 479 49.43 -22.95 0.85
CA PRO A 479 49.83 -22.24 -0.36
C PRO A 479 48.66 -21.65 -1.14
N HIS A 480 47.40 -21.89 -0.77
CA HIS A 480 46.21 -21.41 -1.50
C HIS A 480 45.30 -20.48 -0.70
N ARG A 481 45.67 -20.15 0.55
CA ARG A 481 44.90 -19.25 1.42
C ARG A 481 44.51 -17.95 0.72
N ASN A 482 43.22 -17.58 0.81
CA ASN A 482 42.62 -16.38 0.23
C ASN A 482 42.94 -16.14 -1.26
N LYS A 483 43.19 -17.19 -2.06
CA LYS A 483 43.50 -17.02 -3.50
C LYS A 483 42.28 -17.03 -4.40
N TYR A 484 41.21 -17.68 -3.98
CA TYR A 484 39.98 -17.80 -4.73
C TYR A 484 38.77 -17.47 -3.86
N GLU A 485 37.78 -16.86 -4.48
CA GLU A 485 36.44 -16.67 -3.93
C GLU A 485 35.62 -17.92 -4.21
N VAL A 486 35.06 -18.54 -3.17
CA VAL A 486 34.31 -19.80 -3.28
C VAL A 486 32.88 -19.48 -3.68
N VAL A 487 32.39 -20.11 -4.75
CA VAL A 487 31.00 -20.05 -5.19
C VAL A 487 30.45 -21.46 -5.14
N SER A 488 29.71 -21.78 -4.07
CA SER A 488 29.03 -23.07 -3.91
C SER A 488 27.62 -23.00 -4.51
N MET A 489 27.23 -24.00 -5.32
CA MET A 489 25.90 -24.04 -5.93
C MET A 489 25.34 -25.48 -6.00
N PRO A 490 24.07 -25.72 -5.61
CA PRO A 490 23.47 -27.06 -5.63
C PRO A 490 23.26 -27.60 -7.05
N HIS A 491 23.06 -26.72 -8.02
CA HIS A 491 22.93 -27.04 -9.46
C HIS A 491 24.08 -27.92 -10.00
N LEU A 492 25.25 -27.88 -9.37
CA LEU A 492 26.43 -28.64 -9.77
C LEU A 492 26.35 -30.14 -9.44
N SER A 493 25.56 -30.54 -8.43
CA SER A 493 25.37 -31.95 -8.05
C SER A 493 23.97 -32.50 -8.35
N ASP A 494 22.99 -31.65 -8.66
CA ASP A 494 21.64 -32.07 -9.01
C ASP A 494 21.56 -32.78 -10.38
N THR A 495 21.06 -34.02 -10.35
CA THR A 495 20.80 -34.89 -11.50
C THR A 495 19.84 -34.34 -12.56
N VAL A 496 19.07 -33.29 -12.27
CA VAL A 496 18.29 -32.56 -13.28
C VAL A 496 19.20 -31.98 -14.38
N TYR A 497 20.42 -31.57 -14.01
CA TYR A 497 21.38 -30.99 -14.94
C TYR A 497 22.24 -32.06 -15.63
N SER A 498 22.17 -32.12 -16.95
CA SER A 498 23.00 -33.02 -17.75
C SER A 498 24.48 -32.66 -17.59
N GLY A 499 25.27 -33.57 -16.99
CA GLY A 499 26.69 -33.35 -16.68
C GLY A 499 26.98 -33.04 -15.20
N ALA A 500 25.97 -32.98 -14.33
CA ALA A 500 26.15 -32.75 -12.90
C ALA A 500 27.03 -33.81 -12.21
N SER A 501 27.77 -33.38 -11.19
CA SER A 501 28.61 -34.23 -10.35
C SER A 501 28.97 -33.57 -9.03
N ALA A 502 28.61 -34.21 -7.91
CA ALA A 502 29.03 -33.90 -6.54
C ALA A 502 30.56 -33.94 -6.28
N LYS A 503 31.39 -34.11 -7.32
CA LYS A 503 32.86 -34.17 -7.24
C LYS A 503 33.56 -33.31 -8.28
N ALA A 504 32.85 -32.76 -9.26
CA ALA A 504 33.44 -31.88 -10.26
C ALA A 504 33.57 -30.47 -9.70
N TRP A 505 34.72 -29.83 -9.91
CA TRP A 505 35.00 -28.49 -9.44
C TRP A 505 35.73 -27.70 -10.53
N TYR A 506 35.56 -26.38 -10.52
CA TYR A 506 35.93 -25.54 -11.64
C TYR A 506 36.63 -24.26 -11.18
N LEU A 507 37.54 -23.77 -12.01
CA LEU A 507 38.24 -22.50 -11.80
C LEU A 507 37.87 -21.52 -12.90
N PHE A 508 37.39 -20.35 -12.51
CA PHE A 508 37.01 -19.26 -13.42
C PHE A 508 37.94 -18.06 -13.28
N ALA A 509 38.22 -17.41 -14.41
CA ALA A 509 38.83 -16.09 -14.42
C ALA A 509 37.82 -15.02 -13.99
N ASP A 510 38.31 -13.81 -13.70
CA ASP A 510 37.43 -12.65 -13.59
C ASP A 510 36.79 -12.32 -14.97
N PRO A 511 35.45 -12.26 -15.10
CA PRO A 511 34.79 -11.99 -16.37
C PRO A 511 35.10 -10.59 -16.92
N ALA A 512 35.56 -9.64 -16.09
CA ALA A 512 36.02 -8.33 -16.55
C ALA A 512 37.37 -8.40 -17.30
N LEU A 513 38.17 -9.45 -17.08
CA LEU A 513 39.43 -9.67 -17.79
C LEU A 513 39.22 -10.55 -19.02
N VAL A 514 38.63 -11.73 -18.81
CA VAL A 514 38.36 -12.72 -19.85
C VAL A 514 37.10 -13.49 -19.47
N PRO A 515 35.93 -13.13 -20.02
CA PRO A 515 34.72 -13.89 -19.77
C PRO A 515 34.77 -15.24 -20.47
N ALA A 516 34.32 -16.28 -19.75
CA ALA A 516 34.06 -17.60 -20.31
C ALA A 516 32.63 -17.70 -20.86
N PHE A 517 31.69 -16.99 -20.24
CA PHE A 517 30.26 -16.97 -20.55
C PHE A 517 29.73 -15.53 -20.58
N GLU A 518 28.67 -15.28 -21.35
CA GLU A 518 27.97 -13.99 -21.46
C GLU A 518 26.46 -14.22 -21.29
N ILE A 519 25.84 -13.53 -20.32
CA ILE A 519 24.39 -13.45 -20.17
C ILE A 519 23.91 -12.17 -20.86
N VAL A 520 22.92 -12.27 -21.73
CA VAL A 520 22.35 -11.11 -22.44
C VAL A 520 20.94 -10.79 -21.95
N PHE A 521 20.69 -9.51 -21.71
CA PHE A 521 19.37 -8.99 -21.37
C PHE A 521 18.78 -8.19 -22.53
N LEU A 522 17.49 -8.40 -22.82
CA LEU A 522 16.78 -7.63 -23.84
C LEU A 522 16.70 -6.15 -23.41
N ASN A 523 17.16 -5.25 -24.27
CA ASN A 523 17.24 -3.80 -24.03
C ASN A 523 17.92 -3.40 -22.71
N GLY A 524 18.79 -4.27 -22.16
CA GLY A 524 19.45 -4.06 -20.87
C GLY A 524 18.51 -4.16 -19.66
N ARG A 525 17.25 -4.62 -19.83
CA ARG A 525 16.30 -4.79 -18.73
C ARG A 525 16.65 -6.05 -17.93
N ARG A 526 17.15 -5.84 -16.71
CA ARG A 526 17.62 -6.92 -15.82
C ARG A 526 16.61 -7.34 -14.75
N THR A 527 15.64 -6.49 -14.44
CA THR A 527 14.58 -6.79 -13.48
C THR A 527 13.38 -7.43 -14.18
N PRO A 528 12.68 -8.37 -13.53
CA PRO A 528 11.41 -8.89 -14.03
C PRO A 528 10.33 -7.80 -14.04
N ILE A 529 9.19 -8.13 -14.64
CA ILE A 529 7.97 -7.31 -14.67
C ILE A 529 6.74 -8.17 -14.46
N ILE A 530 5.71 -7.53 -13.93
CA ILE A 530 4.34 -8.01 -13.95
C ILE A 530 3.57 -7.14 -14.94
N GLU A 531 2.90 -7.78 -15.89
CA GLU A 531 1.97 -7.14 -16.81
C GLU A 531 0.61 -7.81 -16.66
N ARG A 532 -0.47 -7.01 -16.62
CA ARG A 532 -1.82 -7.56 -16.67
C ARG A 532 -2.07 -8.12 -18.07
N VAL A 533 -2.46 -9.40 -18.13
CA VAL A 533 -3.00 -10.02 -19.34
C VAL A 533 -4.49 -10.22 -19.14
N ASP A 534 -5.30 -9.62 -20.01
CA ASP A 534 -6.74 -9.92 -20.01
C ASP A 534 -6.95 -11.36 -20.50
N ALA A 535 -7.69 -12.14 -19.70
CA ALA A 535 -7.94 -13.54 -19.98
C ALA A 535 -8.68 -13.72 -21.32
N ALA A 536 -8.38 -14.81 -22.03
CA ALA A 536 -9.17 -15.19 -23.20
C ALA A 536 -10.65 -15.37 -22.78
N PRO A 537 -11.65 -15.05 -23.62
CA PRO A 537 -13.06 -14.94 -23.22
C PRO A 537 -13.74 -16.23 -22.71
N ASN A 538 -13.01 -17.34 -22.60
CA ASN A 538 -13.47 -18.65 -22.11
C ASN A 538 -12.74 -19.13 -20.83
N SER A 539 -11.89 -18.31 -20.20
CA SER A 539 -11.27 -18.62 -18.90
C SER A 539 -11.65 -17.56 -17.88
N LEU A 540 -12.33 -17.98 -16.81
CA LEU A 540 -12.63 -17.19 -15.61
C LEU A 540 -11.41 -17.18 -14.66
#